data_AF-A0A8J7G2I7-F1
#
_entry.id   AF-A0A8J7G2I7-F1
#
_cell.length_a   1.000
_cell.length_b   1.000
_cell.length_c   1.000
_cell.angle_alpha   90.00
_cell.angle_beta   90.00
_cell.angle_gamma   90.00
#
_symmetry.space_group_name_H-M   'P 1'
#
loop_
_entity.id
_entity.type
_entity.pdbx_description
1 polymer ?
#
loop_
_entity_poly.entity_id
_entity_poly.type
_entity_poly.pdbx_seq_one_letter_code
_entity_poly.pdbx_strand_id
1 'polypeptide(L)'
;MSQYSTYRLGDISRKLDHARFYPLDVMVTGVTGAGKSSTLNALFLREIARVGRGCEPETMGIDHYRMNERIRLWDTPGLGDGIAADLRHQKAMIDLLTRTYTHQDGVFGLIDLALVVIDGSGRDLGATYSLINDTLLPYLAADRVMVVINQADIAMKGRHWDDERRKPLPALREFLDDKALSIQKRVREATGLSIRKPIYYSAEYHYNIPAFFDFIIEHIPTKRRNLDICSQRIASGFRR
;
A
#
# COMPACT_ATOMS: atom_id res chain seq x y z
N MET A 1 10.32 23.33 -0.42
CA MET A 1 10.82 21.94 -0.26
C MET A 1 9.72 21.16 0.45
N SER A 2 9.42 19.94 0.00
CA SER A 2 8.39 19.09 0.62
C SER A 2 8.78 18.80 2.07
N GLN A 3 7.86 18.99 3.03
CA GLN A 3 8.10 18.72 4.46
C GLN A 3 8.41 17.23 4.71
N TYR A 4 8.04 16.34 3.77
CA TYR A 4 8.18 14.89 3.93
C TYR A 4 9.21 14.21 3.02
N SER A 5 9.71 14.85 1.96
CA SER A 5 10.76 14.24 1.10
C SER A 5 12.05 13.93 1.86
N THR A 6 12.30 14.66 2.96
CA THR A 6 13.41 14.47 3.89
C THR A 6 12.99 13.90 5.25
N TYR A 7 11.71 13.57 5.45
CA TYR A 7 11.21 13.07 6.74
C TYR A 7 11.92 11.77 7.10
N ARG A 8 12.65 11.80 8.21
CA ARG A 8 13.45 10.68 8.74
C ARG A 8 14.34 10.01 7.68
N LEU A 9 14.84 10.78 6.71
CA LEU A 9 15.69 10.25 5.62
C LEU A 9 16.95 9.56 6.16
N GLY A 10 17.50 10.04 7.28
CA GLY A 10 18.63 9.38 7.96
C GLY A 10 18.29 7.98 8.48
N ASP A 11 17.09 7.78 9.02
CA ASP A 11 16.63 6.46 9.48
C ASP A 11 16.38 5.51 8.32
N ILE A 12 15.73 6.00 7.25
CA ILE A 12 15.50 5.24 6.02
C ILE A 12 16.84 4.82 5.42
N SER A 13 17.76 5.78 5.25
CA SER A 13 19.09 5.52 4.68
C SER A 13 19.83 4.47 5.49
N ARG A 14 19.90 4.63 6.82
CA ARG A 14 20.56 3.67 7.71
C ARG A 14 19.97 2.27 7.61
N LYS A 15 18.63 2.13 7.58
CA LYS A 15 17.98 0.82 7.43
C LYS A 15 18.28 0.17 6.08
N LEU A 16 18.22 0.95 4.99
CA LEU A 16 18.51 0.47 3.65
C LEU A 16 19.98 0.12 3.44
N ASP A 17 20.89 0.90 4.00
CA ASP A 17 22.33 0.64 3.99
C ASP A 17 22.64 -0.66 4.76
N HIS A 18 22.02 -0.86 5.94
CA HIS A 18 22.11 -2.12 6.69
C HIS A 18 21.55 -3.31 5.92
N ALA A 19 20.42 -3.14 5.22
CA ALA A 19 19.81 -4.17 4.39
C ALA A 19 20.52 -4.36 3.04
N ARG A 20 21.47 -3.47 2.72
CA ARG A 20 22.29 -3.42 1.50
C ARG A 20 21.48 -3.30 0.22
N PHE A 21 20.36 -2.59 0.20
CA PHE A 21 19.63 -2.33 -1.05
C PHE A 21 19.01 -0.95 -1.05
N TYR A 22 18.97 -0.33 -2.23
CA TYR A 22 18.25 0.90 -2.49
C TYR A 22 18.08 1.06 -4.02
N PRO A 23 17.04 1.76 -4.48
CA PRO A 23 15.95 2.33 -3.68
C PRO A 23 15.06 1.24 -3.06
N LEU A 24 14.30 1.59 -2.03
CA LEU A 24 13.16 0.81 -1.55
C LEU A 24 12.04 0.89 -2.58
N ASP A 25 11.68 -0.24 -3.15
CA ASP A 25 10.66 -0.34 -4.18
C ASP A 25 9.30 -0.74 -3.57
N VAL A 26 8.37 0.22 -3.51
CA VAL A 26 7.05 0.02 -2.90
C VAL A 26 5.97 0.05 -3.98
N MET A 27 5.26 -1.05 -4.16
CA MET A 27 4.06 -1.07 -5.00
C MET A 27 2.89 -0.45 -4.25
N VAL A 28 2.17 0.50 -4.85
CA VAL A 28 1.01 1.15 -4.26
C VAL A 28 -0.24 0.71 -5.03
N THR A 29 -1.16 0.08 -4.30
CA THR A 29 -2.38 -0.51 -4.85
C THR A 29 -3.57 -0.22 -3.92
N GLY A 30 -4.78 -0.50 -4.38
CA GLY A 30 -6.02 -0.27 -3.65
C GLY A 30 -7.24 -0.31 -4.57
N VAL A 31 -8.42 -0.33 -3.98
CA VAL A 31 -9.66 -0.24 -4.77
C VAL A 31 -9.85 1.17 -5.34
N THR A 32 -10.52 1.28 -6.48
CA THR A 32 -10.86 2.57 -7.09
C THR A 32 -11.65 3.42 -6.09
N GLY A 33 -11.24 4.69 -5.92
CA GLY A 33 -11.85 5.60 -4.95
C GLY A 33 -11.33 5.49 -3.51
N ALA A 34 -10.41 4.58 -3.18
CA ALA A 34 -9.78 4.51 -1.85
C ALA A 34 -8.86 5.72 -1.52
N GLY A 35 -8.60 6.57 -2.51
CA GLY A 35 -7.73 7.74 -2.36
C GLY A 35 -6.25 7.41 -2.51
N LYS A 36 -5.90 6.40 -3.32
CA LYS A 36 -4.52 6.08 -3.71
C LYS A 36 -3.78 7.32 -4.27
N SER A 37 -4.35 7.99 -5.27
CA SER A 37 -3.76 9.20 -5.87
C SER A 37 -3.63 10.34 -4.85
N SER A 38 -4.64 10.56 -4.02
CA SER A 38 -4.56 11.55 -2.92
C SER A 38 -3.47 11.20 -1.90
N THR A 39 -3.26 9.91 -1.63
CA THR A 39 -2.19 9.41 -0.76
C THR A 39 -0.83 9.69 -1.36
N LEU A 40 -0.63 9.35 -2.64
CA LEU A 40 0.60 9.67 -3.35
C LEU A 40 0.86 11.19 -3.28
N ASN A 41 -0.14 12.01 -3.58
CA ASN A 41 0.02 13.47 -3.53
C ASN A 41 0.33 13.99 -2.12
N ALA A 42 -0.28 13.41 -1.07
CA ALA A 42 0.04 13.74 0.32
C ALA A 42 1.48 13.34 0.70
N LEU A 43 1.99 12.22 0.15
CA LEU A 43 3.37 11.76 0.35
C LEU A 43 4.40 12.58 -0.45
N PHE A 44 4.07 12.94 -1.69
CA PHE A 44 4.96 13.62 -2.62
C PHE A 44 4.94 15.15 -2.50
N LEU A 45 3.87 15.74 -1.94
CA LEU A 45 3.61 17.19 -1.92
C LEU A 45 3.91 17.89 -3.25
N ARG A 46 3.69 17.15 -4.35
CA ARG A 46 3.76 17.61 -5.73
C ARG A 46 2.55 16.99 -6.43
N GLU A 47 1.88 17.75 -7.30
CA GLU A 47 0.80 17.27 -8.17
C GLU A 47 1.37 16.31 -9.23
N ILE A 48 1.84 15.14 -8.82
CA ILE A 48 2.42 14.14 -9.71
C ILE A 48 1.32 13.19 -10.19
N ALA A 49 0.41 12.79 -9.30
CA ALA A 49 -0.77 12.02 -9.68
C ALA A 49 -1.93 12.99 -9.93
N ARG A 50 -2.38 13.14 -11.18
CA ARG A 50 -3.62 13.86 -11.49
C ARG A 50 -4.77 13.19 -10.72
N VAL A 51 -5.40 13.93 -9.82
CA VAL A 51 -6.57 13.42 -9.07
C VAL A 51 -7.79 13.62 -9.96
N GLY A 52 -8.19 12.58 -10.68
CA GLY A 52 -9.44 12.56 -11.41
C GLY A 52 -10.62 12.82 -10.48
N ARG A 53 -11.25 13.99 -10.62
CA ARG A 53 -12.52 14.33 -9.95
C ARG A 53 -13.73 13.80 -10.74
N GLY A 54 -13.59 12.63 -11.36
CA GLY A 54 -14.60 12.00 -12.22
C GLY A 54 -14.68 10.49 -12.00
N CYS A 55 -15.83 9.90 -12.33
CA CYS A 55 -16.11 8.46 -12.25
C CYS A 55 -15.33 7.60 -13.27
N GLU A 56 -14.14 8.04 -13.72
CA GLU A 56 -13.32 7.30 -14.68
C GLU A 56 -11.95 6.94 -14.07
N PRO A 57 -11.46 5.70 -14.24
CA PRO A 57 -10.16 5.30 -13.74
C PRO A 57 -9.05 5.92 -14.62
N GLU A 58 -8.38 6.95 -14.12
CA GLU A 58 -7.39 7.70 -14.92
C GLU A 58 -6.00 7.01 -15.01
N THR A 59 -5.72 5.98 -14.20
CA THR A 59 -4.44 5.24 -14.26
C THR A 59 -4.57 4.01 -15.17
N MET A 60 -4.19 4.14 -16.44
CA MET A 60 -4.31 3.06 -17.44
C MET A 60 -3.08 2.14 -17.55
N GLY A 61 -2.00 2.38 -16.77
CA GLY A 61 -0.76 1.59 -16.77
C GLY A 61 0.05 1.72 -15.48
N ILE A 62 1.09 0.88 -15.32
CA ILE A 62 2.02 0.97 -14.17
C ILE A 62 3.02 2.11 -14.44
N ASP A 63 3.03 3.10 -13.56
CA ASP A 63 4.00 4.19 -13.55
C ASP A 63 4.83 4.15 -12.25
N HIS A 64 5.95 4.86 -12.18
CA HIS A 64 6.74 4.93 -10.96
C HIS A 64 7.25 6.34 -10.67
N TYR A 65 7.26 6.67 -9.38
CA TYR A 65 7.61 7.98 -8.86
C TYR A 65 8.71 7.83 -7.81
N ARG A 66 9.81 8.58 -7.96
CA ARG A 66 10.85 8.65 -6.93
C ARG A 66 10.48 9.70 -5.90
N MET A 67 10.27 9.27 -4.65
CA MET A 67 9.96 10.18 -3.55
C MET A 67 11.21 10.95 -3.11
N ASN A 68 12.33 10.23 -3.09
CA ASN A 68 13.67 10.74 -2.92
C ASN A 68 14.64 9.72 -3.53
N GLU A 69 15.95 9.89 -3.30
CA GLU A 69 16.97 8.96 -3.81
C GLU A 69 16.86 7.54 -3.23
N ARG A 70 16.16 7.39 -2.10
CA ARG A 70 16.06 6.14 -1.33
C ARG A 70 14.74 5.38 -1.53
N ILE A 71 13.66 6.02 -2.00
CA ILE A 71 12.33 5.39 -2.12
C ILE A 71 11.74 5.63 -3.51
N ARG A 72 11.28 4.55 -4.14
CA ARG A 72 10.52 4.55 -5.41
C ARG A 72 9.16 3.90 -5.19
N LEU A 73 8.09 4.62 -5.53
CA LEU A 73 6.72 4.13 -5.47
C LEU A 73 6.28 3.71 -6.88
N TRP A 74 5.70 2.53 -7.01
CA TRP A 74 5.10 2.02 -8.25
C TRP A 74 3.59 2.16 -8.14
N ASP A 75 3.00 3.07 -8.90
CA ASP A 75 1.55 3.26 -8.91
C ASP A 75 0.89 2.22 -9.81
N THR A 76 -0.05 1.45 -9.26
CA THR A 76 -0.84 0.49 -10.02
C THR A 76 -2.25 1.03 -10.23
N PRO A 77 -2.94 0.67 -11.34
CA PRO A 77 -4.36 0.92 -11.47
C PRO A 77 -5.18 0.39 -10.29
N GLY A 78 -6.33 1.02 -10.02
CA GLY A 78 -7.26 0.56 -8.99
C GLY A 78 -7.96 -0.74 -9.40
N LEU A 79 -8.43 -1.51 -8.41
CA LEU A 79 -9.38 -2.59 -8.65
C LEU A 79 -10.81 -2.10 -8.38
N GLY A 80 -11.77 -2.56 -9.18
CA GLY A 80 -13.19 -2.18 -9.07
C GLY A 80 -13.77 -1.51 -10.32
N ASP A 81 -13.07 -1.55 -11.45
CA ASP A 81 -13.50 -0.91 -12.71
C ASP A 81 -14.20 -1.91 -13.66
N GLY A 82 -14.48 -3.12 -13.16
CA GLY A 82 -15.17 -4.21 -13.86
C GLY A 82 -14.28 -5.43 -14.09
N ILE A 83 -14.90 -6.60 -14.24
CA ILE A 83 -14.23 -7.92 -14.24
C ILE A 83 -13.05 -7.97 -15.22
N ALA A 84 -13.24 -7.51 -16.46
CA ALA A 84 -12.20 -7.56 -17.47
C ALA A 84 -11.03 -6.60 -17.19
N ALA A 85 -11.30 -5.44 -16.58
CA ALA A 85 -10.26 -4.49 -16.18
C ALA A 85 -9.48 -5.03 -14.98
N ASP A 86 -10.19 -5.57 -13.98
CA ASP A 86 -9.60 -6.14 -12.76
C ASP A 86 -8.67 -7.32 -13.09
N LEU A 87 -9.04 -8.21 -14.01
CA LEU A 87 -8.16 -9.29 -14.48
C LEU A 87 -6.88 -8.77 -15.13
N ARG A 88 -6.96 -7.68 -15.92
CA ARG A 88 -5.78 -7.06 -16.53
C ARG A 88 -4.89 -6.42 -15.47
N HIS A 89 -5.48 -5.69 -14.52
CA HIS A 89 -4.77 -5.04 -13.43
C HIS A 89 -4.09 -6.07 -12.52
N GLN A 90 -4.77 -7.16 -12.20
CA GLN A 90 -4.21 -8.27 -11.42
C GLN A 90 -3.00 -8.89 -12.12
N LYS A 91 -3.10 -9.16 -13.42
CA LYS A 91 -1.97 -9.68 -14.20
C LYS A 91 -0.78 -8.71 -14.19
N ALA A 92 -1.02 -7.42 -14.41
CA ALA A 92 0.04 -6.41 -14.38
C ALA A 92 0.72 -6.32 -13.00
N MET A 93 -0.04 -6.44 -11.91
CA MET A 93 0.51 -6.51 -10.55
C MET A 93 1.37 -7.75 -10.34
N ILE A 94 0.92 -8.92 -10.79
CA ILE A 94 1.69 -10.17 -10.71
C ILE A 94 2.98 -10.07 -11.53
N ASP A 95 2.92 -9.53 -12.74
CA ASP A 95 4.09 -9.30 -13.60
C ASP A 95 5.11 -8.36 -12.90
N LEU A 96 4.64 -7.32 -12.21
CA LEU A 96 5.50 -6.43 -11.42
C LEU A 96 6.09 -7.12 -10.18
N LEU A 97 5.30 -7.90 -9.44
CA LEU A 97 5.72 -8.63 -8.24
C LEU A 97 6.75 -9.73 -8.55
N THR A 98 6.68 -10.31 -9.74
CA THR A 98 7.58 -11.36 -10.22
C THR A 98 8.79 -10.81 -11.00
N ARG A 99 8.79 -9.53 -11.37
CA ARG A 99 9.94 -8.87 -12.00
C ARG A 99 11.17 -8.93 -11.09
N THR A 100 12.31 -9.21 -11.70
CA THR A 100 13.58 -9.39 -10.98
C THR A 100 14.66 -8.43 -11.45
N TYR A 101 15.72 -8.31 -10.65
CA TYR A 101 16.99 -7.71 -11.04
C TYR A 101 18.15 -8.58 -10.56
N THR A 102 19.27 -8.51 -11.29
CA THR A 102 20.50 -9.19 -10.92
C THR A 102 21.38 -8.25 -10.11
N HIS A 103 21.91 -8.77 -9.01
CA HIS A 103 22.96 -8.13 -8.22
C HIS A 103 24.13 -9.11 -8.06
N GLN A 104 25.27 -8.63 -7.58
CA GLN A 104 26.49 -9.45 -7.41
C GLN A 104 26.21 -10.73 -6.59
N ASP A 105 25.30 -10.65 -5.62
CA ASP A 105 24.97 -11.75 -4.71
C ASP A 105 23.77 -12.62 -5.17
N GLY A 106 23.21 -12.41 -6.37
CA GLY A 106 22.10 -13.23 -6.89
C GLY A 106 21.00 -12.47 -7.62
N VAL A 107 19.85 -13.14 -7.81
CA VAL A 107 18.66 -12.58 -8.46
C VAL A 107 17.60 -12.27 -7.40
N PHE A 108 17.13 -11.04 -7.39
CA PHE A 108 16.20 -10.53 -6.37
C PHE A 108 14.93 -9.99 -7.02
N GLY A 109 13.82 -10.06 -6.29
CA GLY A 109 12.57 -9.43 -6.72
C GLY A 109 12.66 -7.91 -6.68
N LEU A 110 12.07 -7.24 -7.67
CA LEU A 110 12.10 -5.79 -7.81
C LEU A 110 11.30 -5.10 -6.70
N ILE A 111 10.05 -5.52 -6.46
CA ILE A 111 9.20 -4.93 -5.42
C ILE A 111 9.59 -5.46 -4.04
N ASP A 112 9.87 -4.57 -3.09
CA ASP A 112 10.21 -4.92 -1.71
C ASP A 112 8.98 -4.97 -0.80
N LEU A 113 8.03 -4.06 -1.00
CA LEU A 113 6.83 -3.87 -0.20
C LEU A 113 5.60 -3.63 -1.08
N ALA A 114 4.42 -4.04 -0.62
CA ALA A 114 3.14 -3.63 -1.17
C ALA A 114 2.38 -2.77 -0.15
N LEU A 115 1.96 -1.59 -0.57
CA LEU A 115 1.10 -0.67 0.16
C LEU A 115 -0.32 -0.74 -0.40
N VAL A 116 -1.24 -1.24 0.41
CA VAL A 116 -2.66 -1.36 0.09
C VAL A 116 -3.42 -0.21 0.76
N VAL A 117 -3.94 0.71 -0.05
CA VAL A 117 -4.78 1.81 0.39
C VAL A 117 -6.25 1.40 0.33
N ILE A 118 -6.95 1.55 1.45
CA ILE A 118 -8.38 1.24 1.57
C ILE A 118 -9.14 2.44 2.12
N ASP A 119 -10.44 2.56 1.83
CA ASP A 119 -11.25 3.66 2.35
C ASP A 119 -11.76 3.42 3.79
N GLY A 120 -11.86 4.52 4.54
CA GLY A 120 -12.48 4.57 5.85
C GLY A 120 -14.00 4.47 5.82
N SER A 121 -14.63 4.79 4.68
CA SER A 121 -16.09 5.01 4.52
C SER A 121 -16.97 3.78 4.79
N GLY A 122 -16.40 2.57 4.79
CA GLY A 122 -17.10 1.35 5.22
C GLY A 122 -17.75 0.55 4.09
N ARG A 123 -17.27 0.73 2.85
CA ARG A 123 -17.71 -0.06 1.69
C ARG A 123 -17.28 -1.52 1.80
N ASP A 124 -17.83 -2.33 0.90
CA ASP A 124 -17.47 -3.74 0.72
C ASP A 124 -15.95 -3.90 0.55
N LEU A 125 -15.37 -4.72 1.43
CA LEU A 125 -13.94 -5.03 1.44
C LEU A 125 -13.62 -6.30 0.64
N GLY A 126 -14.59 -6.93 -0.04
CA GLY A 126 -14.39 -8.16 -0.82
C GLY A 126 -13.25 -8.05 -1.83
N ALA A 127 -13.26 -7.00 -2.66
CA ALA A 127 -12.18 -6.73 -3.62
C ALA A 127 -10.83 -6.48 -2.93
N THR A 128 -10.83 -5.82 -1.77
CA THR A 128 -9.61 -5.61 -0.96
C THR A 128 -9.06 -6.94 -0.44
N TYR A 129 -9.92 -7.84 0.06
CA TYR A 129 -9.48 -9.14 0.54
C TYR A 129 -8.96 -10.03 -0.59
N SER A 130 -9.58 -10.01 -1.77
CA SER A 130 -9.05 -10.76 -2.92
C SER A 130 -7.70 -10.20 -3.39
N LEU A 131 -7.53 -8.88 -3.40
CA LEU A 131 -6.23 -8.25 -3.65
C LEU A 131 -5.17 -8.75 -2.67
N ILE A 132 -5.43 -8.67 -1.37
CA ILE A 132 -4.45 -9.08 -0.34
C ILE A 132 -4.18 -10.58 -0.39
N ASN A 133 -5.24 -11.40 -0.33
CA ASN A 133 -5.14 -12.84 -0.12
C ASN A 133 -4.73 -13.60 -1.38
N ASP A 134 -5.27 -13.22 -2.54
CA ASP A 134 -5.12 -13.99 -3.77
C ASP A 134 -4.04 -13.39 -4.69
N THR A 135 -3.67 -12.12 -4.50
CA THR A 135 -2.73 -11.42 -5.39
C THR A 135 -1.43 -11.00 -4.70
N LEU A 136 -1.45 -10.56 -3.44
CA LEU A 136 -0.24 -10.07 -2.76
C LEU A 136 0.44 -11.16 -1.94
N LEU A 137 -0.27 -11.77 -0.99
CA LEU A 137 0.28 -12.77 -0.07
C LEU A 137 0.84 -14.05 -0.73
N PRO A 138 0.41 -14.46 -1.94
CA PRO A 138 1.08 -15.56 -2.64
C PRO A 138 2.50 -15.22 -3.15
N TYR A 139 2.82 -13.92 -3.30
CA TYR A 139 4.09 -13.45 -3.87
C TYR A 139 4.95 -12.63 -2.89
N LEU A 140 4.37 -12.19 -1.78
CA LEU A 140 5.02 -11.41 -0.73
C LEU A 140 4.78 -12.05 0.64
N ALA A 141 5.82 -12.07 1.47
CA ALA A 141 5.67 -12.39 2.88
C ALA A 141 4.76 -11.36 3.58
N ALA A 142 4.04 -11.79 4.62
CA ALA A 142 3.03 -10.95 5.28
C ALA A 142 3.61 -9.66 5.90
N ASP A 143 4.87 -9.69 6.32
CA ASP A 143 5.60 -8.51 6.82
C ASP A 143 5.97 -7.50 5.73
N ARG A 144 5.79 -7.85 4.45
CA ARG A 144 5.99 -6.98 3.28
C ARG A 144 4.68 -6.43 2.71
N VAL A 145 3.54 -6.77 3.29
CA VAL A 145 2.22 -6.25 2.90
C VAL A 145 1.74 -5.26 3.97
N MET A 146 1.72 -3.98 3.59
CA MET A 146 1.22 -2.87 4.40
C MET A 146 -0.22 -2.57 4.00
N VAL A 147 -1.11 -2.43 4.97
CA VAL A 147 -2.48 -1.97 4.74
C VAL A 147 -2.70 -0.67 5.49
N VAL A 148 -3.25 0.34 4.81
CA VAL A 148 -3.51 1.67 5.38
C VAL A 148 -4.91 2.15 5.01
N ILE A 149 -5.61 2.69 6.01
CA ILE A 149 -6.99 3.18 5.90
C ILE A 149 -6.93 4.70 5.68
N ASN A 150 -7.20 5.14 4.46
CA ASN A 150 -7.37 6.55 4.16
C ASN A 150 -8.80 7.02 4.50
N GLN A 151 -9.10 8.30 4.28
CA GLN A 151 -10.44 8.87 4.45
C GLN A 151 -10.98 8.70 5.89
N ALA A 152 -10.07 8.79 6.88
CA ALA A 152 -10.44 8.75 8.29
C ALA A 152 -11.41 9.88 8.68
N ASP A 153 -11.36 10.99 7.96
CA ASP A 153 -12.19 12.18 8.12
C ASP A 153 -13.65 11.99 7.73
N ILE A 154 -13.93 11.24 6.66
CA ILE A 154 -15.30 10.94 6.21
C ILE A 154 -15.80 9.56 6.66
N ALA A 155 -14.99 8.81 7.40
CA ALA A 155 -15.48 7.62 8.12
C ALA A 155 -16.64 8.01 9.05
N MET A 156 -17.55 7.05 9.32
CA MET A 156 -18.83 7.33 9.99
C MET A 156 -19.65 8.47 9.34
N LYS A 157 -19.51 8.66 8.01
CA LYS A 157 -20.15 9.75 7.24
C LYS A 157 -19.74 11.15 7.71
N GLY A 158 -18.48 11.31 8.13
CA GLY A 158 -17.94 12.57 8.65
C GLY A 158 -18.34 12.89 10.08
N ARG A 159 -19.12 12.02 10.75
CA ARG A 159 -19.49 12.24 12.15
C ARG A 159 -18.29 12.00 13.04
N HIS A 160 -18.23 12.79 14.12
CA HIS A 160 -17.19 12.71 15.13
C HIS A 160 -15.78 13.03 14.58
N TRP A 161 -15.72 13.79 13.49
CA TRP A 161 -14.51 14.48 13.05
C TRP A 161 -14.46 15.89 13.65
N ASP A 162 -13.31 16.31 14.16
CA ASP A 162 -13.05 17.66 14.65
C ASP A 162 -12.42 18.46 13.49
N ASP A 163 -13.24 19.28 12.81
CA ASP A 163 -12.81 20.10 11.67
C ASP A 163 -11.81 21.20 12.04
N GLU A 164 -11.87 21.71 13.28
CA GLU A 164 -10.94 22.73 13.75
C GLU A 164 -9.55 22.12 13.99
N ARG A 165 -9.51 20.97 14.67
CA ARG A 165 -8.26 20.28 15.00
C ARG A 165 -7.78 19.29 13.94
N ARG A 166 -8.59 19.03 12.91
CA ARG A 166 -8.36 18.04 11.84
C ARG A 166 -8.05 16.65 12.39
N LYS A 167 -8.85 16.17 13.34
CA LYS A 167 -8.62 14.92 14.07
C LYS A 167 -9.93 14.18 14.39
N PRO A 168 -9.90 12.84 14.52
CA PRO A 168 -11.06 12.10 14.99
C PRO A 168 -11.28 12.32 16.49
N LEU A 169 -12.54 12.57 16.86
CA LEU A 169 -13.02 12.49 18.24
C LEU A 169 -13.01 11.02 18.72
N PRO A 170 -13.11 10.75 20.04
CA PRO A 170 -12.94 9.40 20.59
C PRO A 170 -13.78 8.31 19.91
N ALA A 171 -15.06 8.58 19.62
CA ALA A 171 -15.95 7.62 18.95
C ALA A 171 -15.47 7.23 17.54
N LEU A 172 -15.00 8.20 16.74
CA LEU A 172 -14.45 7.92 15.41
C LEU A 172 -13.13 7.18 15.49
N ARG A 173 -12.32 7.47 16.51
CA ARG A 173 -11.05 6.79 16.75
C ARG A 173 -11.26 5.31 17.08
N GLU A 174 -12.17 5.01 18.00
CA GLU A 174 -12.55 3.64 18.37
C GLU A 174 -13.06 2.86 17.16
N PHE A 175 -13.96 3.47 16.36
CA PHE A 175 -14.43 2.88 15.11
C PHE A 175 -13.29 2.54 14.13
N LEU A 176 -12.32 3.44 13.96
CA LEU A 176 -11.18 3.23 13.06
C LEU A 176 -10.21 2.16 13.61
N ASP A 177 -10.00 2.10 14.92
CA ASP A 177 -9.20 1.07 15.58
C ASP A 177 -9.84 -0.32 15.44
N ASP A 178 -11.14 -0.43 15.66
CA ASP A 178 -11.90 -1.67 15.46
C ASP A 178 -11.87 -2.12 14.01
N LYS A 179 -11.99 -1.18 13.06
CA LYS A 179 -11.87 -1.45 11.64
C LYS A 179 -10.49 -2.02 11.30
N ALA A 180 -9.42 -1.40 11.80
CA ALA A 180 -8.05 -1.88 11.60
C ALA A 180 -7.85 -3.30 12.15
N LEU A 181 -8.32 -3.56 13.38
CA LEU A 181 -8.25 -4.89 13.99
C LEU A 181 -9.04 -5.93 13.20
N SER A 182 -10.25 -5.57 12.73
CA SER A 182 -11.11 -6.44 11.93
C SER A 182 -10.45 -6.87 10.62
N ILE A 183 -9.78 -5.94 9.91
CA ILE A 183 -9.05 -6.24 8.68
C ILE A 183 -7.91 -7.21 8.95
N GLN A 184 -7.09 -6.95 9.98
CA GLN A 184 -5.99 -7.83 10.35
C GLN A 184 -6.49 -9.24 10.68
N LYS A 185 -7.56 -9.33 11.48
CA LYS A 185 -8.18 -10.60 11.87
C LYS A 185 -8.70 -11.38 10.67
N ARG A 186 -9.42 -10.74 9.75
CA ARG A 186 -9.98 -11.39 8.57
C ARG A 186 -8.91 -11.91 7.61
N VAL A 187 -7.82 -11.16 7.41
CA VAL A 187 -6.66 -11.64 6.63
C VAL A 187 -6.07 -12.89 7.30
N ARG A 188 -5.93 -12.89 8.63
CA ARG A 188 -5.43 -14.04 9.39
C ARG A 188 -6.34 -15.25 9.31
N GLU A 189 -7.66 -15.05 9.41
CA GLU A 189 -8.65 -16.11 9.30
C GLU A 189 -8.67 -16.75 7.91
N ALA A 190 -8.54 -15.94 6.85
CA ALA A 190 -8.59 -16.43 5.47
C ALA A 190 -7.29 -17.10 5.01
N THR A 191 -6.13 -16.61 5.45
CA THR A 191 -4.82 -17.03 4.91
C THR A 191 -3.94 -17.77 5.90
N GLY A 192 -4.27 -17.74 7.20
CA GLY A 192 -3.37 -18.19 8.26
C GLY A 192 -2.16 -17.28 8.50
N LEU A 193 -2.00 -16.19 7.73
CA LEU A 193 -0.89 -15.24 7.84
C LEU A 193 -1.29 -13.99 8.60
N SER A 194 -0.39 -13.42 9.41
CA SER A 194 -0.66 -12.19 10.16
C SER A 194 0.10 -11.02 9.54
N ILE A 195 -0.64 -10.07 8.99
CA ILE A 195 -0.11 -8.75 8.62
C ILE A 195 -0.03 -7.86 9.87
N ARG A 196 0.71 -6.75 9.80
CA ARG A 196 0.70 -5.75 10.88
C ARG A 196 -0.66 -5.07 10.96
N LYS A 197 -1.02 -4.56 12.16
CA LYS A 197 -2.28 -3.83 12.36
C LYS A 197 -2.30 -2.63 11.40
N PRO A 198 -3.31 -2.49 10.53
CA PRO A 198 -3.47 -1.32 9.69
C PRO A 198 -3.48 -0.04 10.52
N ILE A 199 -2.97 1.04 9.93
CA ILE A 199 -3.10 2.40 10.48
C ILE A 199 -4.13 3.18 9.68
N TYR A 200 -4.61 4.28 10.22
CA TYR A 200 -5.58 5.16 9.55
C TYR A 200 -5.10 6.61 9.51
N TYR A 201 -5.44 7.32 8.44
CA TYR A 201 -5.01 8.69 8.18
C TYR A 201 -6.03 9.41 7.29
N SER A 202 -5.89 10.73 7.17
CA SER A 202 -6.60 11.53 6.17
C SER A 202 -5.57 12.19 5.27
N ALA A 203 -5.55 11.80 3.99
CA ALA A 203 -4.77 12.51 2.97
C ALA A 203 -5.27 13.95 2.78
N GLU A 204 -6.60 14.15 2.80
CA GLU A 204 -7.25 15.45 2.58
C GLU A 204 -6.88 16.47 3.68
N TYR A 205 -6.94 16.05 4.94
CA TYR A 205 -6.71 16.93 6.08
C TYR A 205 -5.34 16.76 6.73
N HIS A 206 -4.42 16.03 6.07
CA HIS A 206 -3.08 15.73 6.57
C HIS A 206 -3.03 15.16 8.00
N TYR A 207 -4.08 14.45 8.41
CA TYR A 207 -4.13 13.79 9.71
C TYR A 207 -3.32 12.50 9.70
N ASN A 208 -2.49 12.31 10.73
CA ASN A 208 -1.71 11.09 10.98
C ASN A 208 -0.69 10.70 9.90
N ILE A 209 -0.30 11.64 9.03
CA ILE A 209 0.74 11.44 8.02
C ILE A 209 2.10 11.04 8.62
N PRO A 210 2.58 11.63 9.75
CA PRO A 210 3.82 11.17 10.38
C PRO A 210 3.80 9.70 10.80
N ALA A 211 2.69 9.23 11.39
CA ALA A 211 2.54 7.81 11.76
C ALA A 211 2.51 6.90 10.53
N PHE A 212 1.99 7.39 9.40
CA PHE A 212 2.06 6.67 8.13
C PHE A 212 3.49 6.53 7.60
N PHE A 213 4.32 7.56 7.70
CA PHE A 213 5.74 7.43 7.39
C PHE A 213 6.47 6.50 8.34
N ASP A 214 6.19 6.60 9.64
CA ASP A 214 6.78 5.70 10.64
C ASP A 214 6.40 4.25 10.35
N PHE A 215 5.16 4.00 9.94
CA PHE A 215 4.70 2.68 9.49
C PHE A 215 5.51 2.16 8.29
N ILE A 216 5.76 2.98 7.26
CA ILE A 216 6.63 2.59 6.13
C ILE A 216 8.04 2.25 6.61
N ILE A 217 8.63 3.11 7.46
CA ILE A 217 9.98 2.91 8.00
C ILE A 217 10.08 1.60 8.79
N GLU A 218 9.06 1.28 9.57
CA GLU A 218 8.96 0.06 10.36
C GLU A 218 8.81 -1.21 9.50
N HIS A 219 8.32 -1.09 8.27
CA HIS A 219 8.20 -2.20 7.31
C HIS A 219 9.42 -2.38 6.43
N ILE A 220 10.42 -1.47 6.46
CA ILE A 220 11.64 -1.63 5.66
C ILE A 220 12.27 -2.99 5.98
N PRO A 221 12.37 -3.89 4.99
CA PRO A 221 12.87 -5.24 5.20
C PRO A 221 14.36 -5.21 5.49
N THR A 222 14.84 -6.16 6.28
CA THR A 222 16.26 -6.26 6.66
C THR A 222 17.14 -6.91 5.59
N LYS A 223 16.54 -7.41 4.51
CA LYS A 223 17.22 -8.04 3.37
C LYS A 223 16.41 -7.90 2.09
N ARG A 224 17.09 -7.99 0.94
CA ARG A 224 16.46 -8.09 -0.38
C ARG A 224 15.48 -9.26 -0.44
N ARG A 225 14.45 -9.12 -1.27
CA ARG A 225 13.48 -10.20 -1.50
C ARG A 225 14.07 -11.26 -2.43
N ASN A 226 14.32 -12.46 -1.90
CA ASN A 226 14.62 -13.62 -2.71
C ASN A 226 13.32 -14.14 -3.35
N LEU A 227 13.39 -14.47 -4.63
CA LEU A 227 12.33 -15.23 -5.29
C LEU A 227 12.80 -16.68 -5.34
N ASP A 228 12.31 -17.50 -4.42
CA ASP A 228 12.54 -18.94 -4.51
C ASP A 228 11.84 -19.44 -5.77
N ILE A 229 12.63 -19.82 -6.78
CA ILE A 229 12.18 -20.32 -8.09
C ILE A 229 11.24 -21.53 -7.92
N CYS A 230 11.30 -22.23 -6.77
CA CYS A 230 10.48 -23.39 -6.47
C CYS A 230 9.01 -23.05 -6.09
N SER A 231 8.74 -21.88 -5.51
CA SER A 231 7.40 -21.46 -5.05
C SER A 231 6.48 -21.09 -6.22
N GLN A 232 7.06 -20.72 -7.37
CA GLN A 232 6.32 -20.32 -8.57
C GLN A 232 5.54 -21.49 -9.19
N ARG A 233 6.00 -22.74 -9.02
CA ARG A 233 5.29 -23.93 -9.51
C ARG A 233 3.94 -24.16 -8.80
N ILE A 234 3.82 -23.78 -7.53
CA ILE A 234 2.59 -23.96 -6.76
C ILE A 234 1.54 -22.92 -7.18
N ALA A 235 1.93 -21.67 -7.39
CA ALA A 235 1.01 -20.62 -7.85
C ALA A 235 0.50 -20.86 -9.29
N SER A 236 1.32 -21.48 -10.16
CA SER A 236 0.87 -21.90 -11.50
C SER A 236 -0.01 -23.15 -11.52
N GLY A 237 -0.09 -23.89 -10.41
CA GLY A 237 -0.78 -25.18 -10.31
C GLY A 237 -2.29 -25.10 -10.09
N PHE A 238 -2.85 -23.92 -9.81
CA PHE A 238 -4.28 -23.71 -9.57
C PHE A 238 -5.08 -23.38 -10.84
N ARG A 239 -4.59 -23.80 -12.01
CA ARG A 239 -5.39 -23.86 -13.25
C ARG A 239 -5.72 -25.31 -13.55
N ARG A 240 -6.78 -25.82 -12.92
CA ARG A 240 -7.65 -26.85 -13.48
C ARG A 240 -9.09 -26.48 -13.16
#